data_AF-A0A5C7LFF4-F1
#
_entry.id   AF-A0A5C7LFF4-F1
#
_cell.length_a   1.000
_cell.length_b   1.000
_cell.length_c   1.000
_cell.angle_alpha   90.00
_cell.angle_beta   90.00
_cell.angle_gamma   90.00
#
_symmetry.space_group_name_H-M   'P 1'
#
loop_
_entity.id
_entity.type
_entity.pdbx_description
1 polymer ?
#
loop_
_entity_poly.entity_id
_entity_poly.type
_entity_poly.pdbx_seq_one_letter_code
_entity_poly.pdbx_strand_id
1 'polypeptide(L)' 'MTTGRSDIVDVTLTRRAEKEKSIAFWQGDRDDSGREIWVWLPISQIEIDGPDHRGATVTVSLPEWLAMQKGLI' A
#
# COMPACT_ATOMS: atom_id res chain seq x y z
N MET A 1 -18.64 -17.11 16.50
CA MET A 1 -17.38 -16.55 17.07
C MET A 1 -16.94 -15.47 16.11
N THR A 2 -17.37 -14.23 16.32
CA THR A 2 -17.10 -13.12 15.40
C THR A 2 -15.70 -12.60 15.72
N THR A 3 -14.69 -13.21 15.11
CA THR A 3 -13.30 -12.86 15.38
C THR A 3 -12.99 -11.55 14.65
N GLY A 4 -13.04 -10.44 15.39
CA GLY A 4 -12.39 -9.20 15.00
C GLY A 4 -10.88 -9.36 15.02
N ARG A 5 -10.34 -10.17 14.10
CA ARG A 5 -8.91 -10.16 13.80
C ARG A 5 -8.70 -9.03 12.81
N SER A 6 -8.00 -8.00 13.26
CA SER A 6 -7.26 -7.15 12.33
C SER A 6 -6.19 -8.04 11.68
N ASP A 7 -6.55 -8.79 10.65
CA ASP A 7 -5.58 -9.52 9.85
C ASP A 7 -4.69 -8.46 9.18
N ILE A 8 -3.38 -8.55 9.42
CA ILE A 8 -2.41 -7.69 8.74
C ILE A 8 -2.09 -8.41 7.43
N VAL A 9 -2.18 -7.68 6.32
CA VAL A 9 -1.87 -8.19 5.00
C VAL A 9 -0.60 -7.52 4.49
N ASP A 10 0.27 -8.33 3.91
CA ASP A 10 1.51 -7.90 3.28
C ASP A 10 1.25 -7.74 1.78
N VAL A 11 1.40 -6.53 1.27
CA VAL A 11 1.24 -6.24 -0.16
C VAL A 11 2.57 -5.75 -0.73
N THR A 12 3.01 -6.39 -1.80
CA THR A 12 4.20 -5.94 -2.52
C THR A 12 3.84 -4.79 -3.43
N LEU A 13 4.39 -3.61 -3.15
CA LEU A 13 4.09 -2.39 -3.87
C LEU A 13 5.35 -1.63 -4.26
N THR A 14 5.29 -0.87 -5.36
CA THR A 14 6.39 -0.01 -5.77
C THR A 14 6.22 1.38 -5.18
N ARG A 15 7.19 1.85 -4.39
CA ARG A 15 7.21 3.20 -3.84
C ARG A 15 7.36 4.22 -4.97
N ARG A 16 6.41 5.15 -5.14
CA ARG A 16 6.45 6.17 -6.22
C ARG A 16 6.71 7.57 -5.71
N ALA A 17 6.10 7.96 -4.60
CA ALA A 17 6.28 9.28 -4.02
C ALA A 17 6.05 9.22 -2.51
N GLU A 18 6.78 10.01 -1.74
CA GLU A 18 6.48 10.24 -0.33
C GLU A 18 6.00 11.67 -0.09
N LYS A 19 5.20 11.83 0.94
CA LYS A 19 4.79 13.11 1.54
C LYS A 19 5.01 13.00 3.05
N GLU A 20 4.96 14.14 3.73
CA GLU A 20 5.15 14.26 5.20
C GLU A 20 4.42 13.21 6.06
N LYS A 21 3.25 12.70 5.63
CA LYS A 21 2.46 11.72 6.40
C LYS A 21 1.94 10.54 5.57
N SER A 22 2.29 10.43 4.30
CA SER A 22 1.73 9.40 3.42
C SER A 22 2.67 9.07 2.28
N ILE A 23 2.68 7.81 1.86
CA ILE A 23 3.47 7.33 0.73
C ILE A 23 2.51 6.82 -0.35
N ALA A 24 2.78 7.25 -1.58
CA ALA A 24 2.13 6.77 -2.79
C ALA A 24 2.85 5.51 -3.27
N PHE A 25 2.08 4.46 -3.41
CA PHE A 25 2.49 3.15 -3.86
C PHE A 25 1.82 2.81 -5.18
N TRP A 26 2.50 2.08 -6.04
CA TRP A 26 1.94 1.54 -7.27
C TRP A 26 1.89 0.01 -7.17
N GLN A 27 0.71 -0.56 -7.40
CA GLN A 27 0.48 -2.01 -7.31
C GLN A 27 0.83 -2.77 -8.59
N GLY A 28 1.33 -2.08 -9.62
CA GLY A 28 1.49 -2.69 -10.94
C GLY A 28 0.23 -2.62 -11.79
N ASP A 29 -0.90 -2.19 -11.22
CA ASP A 29 -2.17 -2.05 -11.92
C ASP A 29 -2.28 -0.71 -12.67
N ARG A 30 -3.00 -0.73 -13.79
CA ARG A 30 -3.28 0.44 -14.63
C ARG A 30 -4.77 0.47 -14.92
N ASP A 31 -5.35 1.65 -14.75
CA ASP A 31 -6.73 1.94 -15.13
C ASP A 31 -6.96 1.72 -16.64
N ASP A 32 -8.21 1.61 -17.09
CA ASP A 32 -8.61 1.47 -18.50
C ASP A 32 -7.99 2.54 -19.41
N SER A 33 -7.72 3.73 -18.85
CA SER A 33 -6.99 4.80 -19.54
C SER A 33 -5.47 4.60 -19.66
N GLY A 34 -4.92 3.45 -19.25
CA GLY A 34 -3.48 3.17 -19.18
C GLY A 34 -2.73 3.95 -18.09
N ARG A 35 -3.45 4.55 -17.13
CA ARG A 35 -2.87 5.34 -16.03
C ARG A 35 -2.53 4.44 -14.85
N GLU A 36 -1.32 4.58 -14.33
CA GLU A 36 -0.89 3.85 -13.12
C GLU A 36 -1.80 4.18 -11.93
N ILE A 37 -2.34 3.15 -11.28
CA ILE A 37 -3.17 3.35 -10.10
C ILE A 37 -2.26 3.53 -8.88
N TRP A 38 -2.20 4.76 -8.38
CA TRP A 38 -1.39 5.09 -7.20
C TRP A 38 -2.24 5.05 -5.95
N VAL A 39 -1.84 4.24 -4.98
CA VAL A 39 -2.49 4.09 -3.68
C VAL A 39 -1.72 4.88 -2.64
N TRP A 40 -2.38 5.86 -2.04
CA TRP A 40 -1.82 6.64 -0.95
C TRP A 40 -2.12 5.97 0.38
N LEU A 41 -1.06 5.55 1.06
CA LEU A 41 -1.13 4.91 2.37
C LEU A 41 -0.47 5.79 3.44
N PRO A 42 -1.12 5.99 4.61
CA PRO A 42 -0.56 6.79 5.69
C PRO A 42 0.54 6.02 6.41
N ILE A 43 1.70 6.67 6.59
CA ILE A 43 2.91 6.05 7.17
C ILE A 43 2.65 5.58 8.61
N SER A 44 1.74 6.22 9.34
CA SER A 44 1.38 5.84 10.71
C SER A 44 0.54 4.56 10.83
N GLN A 45 -0.02 4.03 9.74
CA GLN A 45 -0.86 2.82 9.78
C GLN A 45 -0.31 1.67 8.93
N ILE A 46 0.87 1.84 8.36
CA ILE A 46 1.52 0.85 7.51
C ILE A 46 2.95 0.64 8.00
N GLU A 47 3.46 -0.56 7.81
CA GLU A 47 4.86 -0.88 7.97
C GLU A 47 5.44 -1.11 6.58
N ILE A 48 6.63 -0.58 6.30
CA ILE A 48 7.27 -0.70 5.00
C ILE A 48 8.57 -1.46 5.21
N ASP A 49 8.63 -2.67 4.68
CA ASP A 49 9.81 -3.50 4.68
C ASP A 49 10.48 -3.41 3.29
N GLY A 50 11.63 -2.73 3.25
CA GLY A 50 12.41 -2.59 2.03
C GLY A 50 13.15 -1.26 1.91
N PRO A 51 13.82 -1.05 0.77
CA PRO A 51 14.66 0.13 0.57
C PRO A 51 13.84 1.43 0.40
N ASP A 52 14.24 2.46 1.15
CA ASP A 52 13.60 3.79 1.16
C ASP A 52 14.02 4.65 -0.05
N HIS A 53 13.88 4.15 -1.29
CA HIS A 53 14.10 4.96 -2.50
C HIS A 53 12.92 4.92 -3.47
N ARG A 54 12.80 5.97 -4.28
CA ARG A 54 11.75 6.08 -5.30
C ARG A 54 11.96 5.04 -6.39
N GLY A 55 10.90 4.29 -6.72
CA GLY A 55 10.93 3.20 -7.69
C GLY A 55 11.33 1.84 -7.11
N ALA A 56 11.60 1.76 -5.81
CA ALA A 56 11.87 0.49 -5.17
C ALA A 56 10.59 -0.30 -4.94
N THR A 57 10.66 -1.59 -5.21
CA THR A 57 9.64 -2.54 -4.77
C THR A 57 9.86 -2.83 -3.30
N VAL A 58 8.87 -2.51 -2.48
CA VAL A 58 8.86 -2.70 -1.03
C VAL A 58 7.64 -3.51 -0.64
N THR A 59 7.74 -4.22 0.47
CA THR A 59 6.60 -4.91 1.06
C THR A 59 5.95 -3.95 2.05
N VAL A 60 4.66 -3.68 1.87
CA VAL A 60 3.90 -2.83 2.78
C VAL A 60 2.96 -3.71 3.56
N SER A 61 3.13 -3.77 4.87
CA SER A 61 2.24 -4.48 5.77
C SER A 61 1.22 -3.50 6.33
N LEU A 62 -0.06 -3.77 6.10
CA LEU A 62 -1.15 -2.90 6.53
C LEU A 62 -2.35 -3.75 6.97
N PRO A 63 -3.27 -3.22 7.79
CA PRO A 63 -4.43 -4.00 8.18
C PRO A 63 -5.38 -4.23 7.00
N GLU A 64 -6.00 -5.41 6.96
CA GLU A 64 -6.87 -5.90 5.89
C GLU A 64 -7.99 -4.90 5.56
N TRP A 65 -8.61 -4.30 6.58
CA TRP A 65 -9.66 -3.29 6.38
C TRP A 65 -9.16 -2.07 5.58
N LEU A 66 -7.90 -1.66 5.77
CA LEU A 66 -7.30 -0.55 5.04
C LEU A 66 -6.95 -0.98 3.61
N ALA A 67 -6.50 -2.23 3.44
CA ALA A 67 -6.24 -2.81 2.13
C ALA A 67 -7.52 -2.90 1.28
N MET A 68 -8.62 -3.43 1.85
CA MET A 68 -9.93 -3.47 1.18
C MET A 68 -10.45 -2.06 0.85
N GLN A 69 -10.35 -1.11 1.79
CA GLN A 69 -10.82 0.25 1.57
C GLN A 69 -10.06 0.95 0.43
N LYS A 70 -8.79 0.57 0.21
CA LYS A 70 -7.94 1.11 -0.85
C LYS A 70 -8.00 0.31 -2.16
N GLY A 71 -8.70 -0.82 -2.18
CA GLY A 71 -8.74 -1.73 -3.33
C GLY A 71 -7.40 -2.41 -3.60
N LEU A 72 -6.62 -2.66 -2.54
CA LEU A 72 -5.36 -3.41 -2.63
C LEU A 72 -5.58 -4.93 -2.63
N ILE A 73 -6.75 -5.38 -2.15
CA ILE A 73 -7.20 -6.77 -2.13
C ILE A 73 -8.69 -6.84 -2.50
#